data_AF-A0A8T4BW47-F1
#
_entry.id   AF-A0A8T4BW47-F1
#
_cell.length_a   1.000
_cell.length_b   1.000
_cell.length_c   1.000
_cell.angle_alpha   90.00
_cell.angle_beta   90.00
_cell.angle_gamma   90.00
#
_symmetry.space_group_name_H-M   'P 1'
#
loop_
_entity.id
_entity.type
_entity.pdbx_description
1 polymer ?
#
loop_
_entity_poly.entity_id
_entity_poly.type
_entity_poly.pdbx_seq_one_letter_code
_entity_poly.pdbx_strand_id
1 'polypeptide(L)'
;MKDIVREDILSIFDDAIDAIKNNDAHKLGEISNHTVHDASIYQDKYSVSIAVIIYSLSKIFQRNQYKTFEGWKRFYKRCLENLDKARSALLRRKSKVYDNKLKDLYKSISELEHKLGTYITEVLNQAQIKKGKKVYEHGLSAGRAAELLGISKWELMNYLGQTKIADVQPLRTKNIKAKLEFTKKLFRE
;
A
#
# COMPACT_ATOMS: atom_id res chain seq x y z
N MET A 1 2.34 19.79 0.50
CA MET A 1 2.21 18.70 1.49
C MET A 1 2.01 19.33 2.86
N LYS A 2 1.03 18.88 3.64
CA LYS A 2 0.82 19.36 5.02
C LYS A 2 1.98 18.87 5.91
N ASP A 3 2.34 19.61 6.95
CA ASP A 3 3.47 19.25 7.83
C ASP A 3 3.24 17.90 8.53
N ILE A 4 2.01 17.63 9.01
CA ILE A 4 1.65 16.36 9.66
C ILE A 4 1.83 15.15 8.72
N VAL A 5 1.46 15.31 7.44
CA VAL A 5 1.65 14.27 6.41
C VAL A 5 3.13 14.06 6.13
N ARG A 6 3.94 15.12 6.17
CA ARG A 6 5.38 15.00 5.98
C ARG A 6 6.03 14.18 7.09
N GLU A 7 5.68 14.48 8.35
CA GLU A 7 6.22 13.80 9.52
C GLU A 7 5.84 12.32 9.55
N ASP A 8 4.59 12.01 9.21
CA ASP A 8 4.12 10.64 9.04
C ASP A 8 4.92 9.88 7.97
N ILE A 9 5.05 10.47 6.76
CA ILE A 9 5.83 9.88 5.68
C ILE A 9 7.31 9.68 6.07
N LEU A 10 7.90 10.59 6.85
CA LEU A 10 9.27 10.44 7.35
C LEU A 10 9.39 9.22 8.27
N SER A 11 8.44 9.02 9.19
CA SER A 11 8.39 7.82 10.05
C SER A 11 8.28 6.55 9.21
N ILE A 12 7.44 6.56 8.18
CA ILE A 12 7.28 5.41 7.27
C ILE A 12 8.58 5.07 6.55
N PHE A 13 9.37 6.07 6.13
CA PHE A 13 10.68 5.80 5.54
C PHE A 13 11.65 5.17 6.52
N ASP A 14 11.71 5.67 7.76
CA ASP A 14 12.58 5.12 8.80
C ASP A 14 12.23 3.65 9.07
N ASP A 15 10.97 3.37 9.32
CA ASP A 15 10.48 2.01 9.57
C ASP A 15 10.71 1.06 8.39
N ALA A 16 10.50 1.55 7.15
CA ALA A 16 10.71 0.75 5.96
C ALA A 16 12.19 0.44 5.70
N ILE A 17 13.08 1.42 5.91
CA ILE A 17 14.52 1.23 5.77
C ILE A 17 15.00 0.17 6.77
N ASP A 18 14.56 0.26 8.02
CA ASP A 18 14.93 -0.70 9.06
C ASP A 18 14.37 -2.09 8.79
N ALA A 19 13.12 -2.19 8.33
CA ALA A 19 12.52 -3.48 7.93
C ALA A 19 13.30 -4.13 6.77
N ILE A 20 13.73 -3.36 5.76
CA ILE A 20 14.54 -3.88 4.65
C ILE A 20 15.93 -4.36 5.13
N LYS A 21 16.57 -3.60 6.01
CA LYS A 21 17.87 -3.99 6.60
C LYS A 21 17.77 -5.29 7.39
N ASN A 22 16.68 -5.46 8.14
CA ASN A 22 16.42 -6.65 8.95
C ASN A 22 15.79 -7.81 8.17
N ASN A 23 15.59 -7.68 6.85
CA ASN A 23 14.88 -8.64 6.00
C ASN A 23 13.44 -8.96 6.46
N ASP A 24 12.80 -8.03 7.16
CA ASP A 24 11.44 -8.19 7.68
C ASP A 24 10.40 -7.73 6.65
N ALA A 25 10.13 -8.61 5.69
CA ALA A 25 9.16 -8.36 4.65
C ALA A 25 7.69 -8.39 5.15
N HIS A 26 7.44 -8.91 6.36
CA HIS A 26 6.12 -8.86 6.97
C HIS A 26 5.84 -7.45 7.50
N LYS A 27 6.78 -6.90 8.27
CA LYS A 27 6.72 -5.54 8.80
C LYS A 27 6.53 -4.50 7.69
N LEU A 28 7.18 -4.66 6.53
CA LEU A 28 6.92 -3.80 5.36
C LEU A 28 5.45 -3.82 4.92
N GLY A 29 4.83 -5.00 4.92
CA GLY A 29 3.42 -5.15 4.60
C GLY A 29 2.51 -4.44 5.60
N GLU A 30 2.84 -4.51 6.90
CA GLU A 30 2.12 -3.85 7.98
C GLU A 30 2.24 -2.33 7.91
N ILE A 31 3.47 -1.80 7.79
CA ILE A 31 3.75 -0.37 7.61
C ILE A 31 2.87 0.19 6.49
N SER A 32 2.90 -0.47 5.33
CA SER A 32 2.11 -0.07 4.18
C SER A 32 0.60 -0.14 4.41
N ASN A 33 0.10 -1.06 5.23
CA ASN A 33 -1.33 -1.12 5.56
C ASN A 33 -1.74 0.04 6.47
N HIS A 34 -0.91 0.37 7.46
CA HIS A 34 -1.10 1.54 8.32
C HIS A 34 -1.08 2.82 7.49
N THR A 35 -0.10 2.99 6.59
CA THR A 35 -0.05 4.18 5.73
C THR A 35 -1.30 4.36 4.86
N VAL A 36 -1.95 3.29 4.40
CA VAL A 36 -3.21 3.43 3.64
C VAL A 36 -4.36 3.90 4.51
N HIS A 37 -4.38 3.51 5.78
CA HIS A 37 -5.35 4.04 6.73
C HIS A 37 -5.19 5.55 6.86
N ASP A 38 -3.98 6.04 7.11
CA ASP A 38 -3.72 7.47 7.27
C ASP A 38 -3.93 8.24 5.95
N ALA A 39 -3.53 7.64 4.83
CA ALA A 39 -3.79 8.19 3.50
C ALA A 39 -5.29 8.31 3.19
N SER A 40 -6.14 7.45 3.75
CA SER A 40 -7.59 7.54 3.58
C SER A 40 -8.20 8.72 4.35
N ILE A 41 -7.59 9.09 5.49
CA ILE A 41 -7.98 10.25 6.30
C ILE A 41 -7.56 11.55 5.60
N TYR A 42 -6.31 11.64 5.15
CA TYR A 42 -5.79 12.87 4.54
C TYR A 42 -6.05 13.01 3.04
N GLN A 43 -6.41 11.92 2.37
CA GLN A 43 -6.67 11.82 0.93
C GLN A 43 -5.57 12.44 0.07
N ASP A 44 -4.31 12.30 0.49
CA ASP A 44 -3.17 12.89 -0.20
C ASP A 44 -2.44 11.86 -1.05
N LYS A 45 -2.01 12.30 -2.24
CA LYS A 45 -1.35 11.45 -3.23
C LYS A 45 0.00 10.92 -2.74
N TYR A 46 0.68 11.60 -1.81
CA TYR A 46 2.01 11.22 -1.38
C TYR A 46 1.98 10.01 -0.46
N SER A 47 1.08 10.00 0.52
CA SER A 47 0.85 8.88 1.44
C SER A 47 0.36 7.64 0.67
N VAL A 48 -0.54 7.82 -0.31
CA VAL A 48 -0.98 6.73 -1.18
C VAL A 48 0.18 6.15 -2.01
N SER A 49 0.99 7.02 -2.61
CA SER A 49 2.11 6.58 -3.47
C SER A 49 3.15 5.79 -2.68
N ILE A 50 3.55 6.28 -1.49
CA ILE A 50 4.51 5.57 -0.65
C ILE A 50 3.92 4.26 -0.14
N ALA A 51 2.65 4.22 0.25
CA ALA A 51 2.00 2.99 0.69
C ALA A 51 2.04 1.89 -0.39
N VAL A 52 1.79 2.25 -1.66
CA VAL A 52 1.88 1.32 -2.79
C VAL A 52 3.31 0.81 -2.96
N ILE A 53 4.31 1.71 -2.97
CA ILE A 53 5.73 1.32 -3.11
C ILE A 53 6.14 0.36 -2.00
N ILE A 54 5.87 0.69 -0.73
CA ILE A 54 6.23 -0.14 0.41
C ILE A 54 5.53 -1.51 0.33
N TYR A 55 4.27 -1.56 -0.11
CA TYR A 55 3.58 -2.83 -0.31
C TYR A 55 4.24 -3.68 -1.41
N SER A 56 4.57 -3.08 -2.54
CA SER A 56 5.26 -3.78 -3.64
C SER A 56 6.60 -4.32 -3.19
N LEU A 57 7.37 -3.54 -2.42
CA LEU A 57 8.62 -4.00 -1.81
C LEU A 57 8.36 -5.16 -0.85
N SER A 58 7.33 -5.12 0.00
CA SER A 58 6.99 -6.25 0.88
C SER A 58 6.79 -7.55 0.09
N LYS A 59 6.10 -7.48 -1.06
CA LYS A 59 5.84 -8.65 -1.93
C LYS A 59 7.07 -9.15 -2.66
N ILE A 60 7.96 -8.24 -3.07
CA ILE A 60 9.24 -8.59 -3.69
C ILE A 60 10.15 -9.26 -2.66
N PHE A 61 10.26 -8.70 -1.46
CA PHE A 61 11.14 -9.21 -0.39
C PHE A 61 10.63 -10.51 0.25
N GLN A 62 9.32 -10.78 0.23
CA GLN A 62 8.71 -12.06 0.65
C GLN A 62 9.13 -13.22 -0.26
N ARG A 63 9.51 -12.96 -1.52
CA ARG A 63 9.85 -14.00 -2.49
C ARG A 63 11.34 -14.34 -2.40
N ASN A 64 11.67 -15.34 -1.59
CA ASN A 64 13.06 -15.77 -1.40
C ASN A 64 13.79 -16.15 -2.70
N GLN A 65 13.07 -16.66 -3.69
CA GLN A 65 13.61 -16.97 -5.02
C GLN A 65 14.21 -15.74 -5.71
N TYR A 66 13.72 -14.53 -5.46
CA TYR A 66 14.25 -13.30 -6.05
C TYR A 66 15.63 -12.93 -5.51
N LYS A 67 15.97 -13.38 -4.29
CA LYS A 67 17.24 -13.10 -3.63
C LYS A 67 18.42 -13.76 -4.33
N THR A 68 18.18 -14.83 -5.11
CA THR A 68 19.22 -15.59 -5.81
C THR A 68 19.47 -15.10 -7.24
N PHE A 69 18.68 -14.16 -7.77
CA PHE A 69 18.83 -13.69 -9.15
C PHE A 69 19.99 -12.72 -9.35
N GLU A 70 20.55 -12.77 -10.56
CA GLU A 70 21.63 -11.90 -10.99
C GLU A 70 21.16 -10.43 -11.11
N GLY A 71 21.48 -9.66 -10.08
CA GLY A 71 21.08 -8.25 -9.96
C GLY A 71 20.34 -7.93 -8.66
N TRP A 72 19.96 -8.93 -7.86
CA TRP A 72 19.31 -8.71 -6.57
C TRP A 72 20.10 -7.79 -5.65
N LYS A 73 21.42 -8.02 -5.48
CA LYS A 73 22.29 -7.15 -4.66
C LYS A 73 22.27 -5.69 -5.14
N ARG A 74 22.25 -5.47 -6.46
CA ARG A 74 22.17 -4.13 -7.07
C ARG A 74 20.81 -3.49 -6.81
N PHE A 75 19.73 -4.25 -6.98
CA PHE A 75 18.37 -3.80 -6.68
C PHE A 75 18.23 -3.42 -5.21
N TYR A 76 18.62 -4.31 -4.29
CA TYR A 76 18.59 -4.09 -2.84
C TYR A 76 19.30 -2.78 -2.46
N LYS A 77 20.53 -2.58 -2.95
CA LYS A 77 21.31 -1.37 -2.68
C LYS A 77 20.64 -0.11 -3.25
N ARG A 78 20.16 -0.15 -4.50
CA ARG A 78 19.45 0.97 -5.12
C ARG A 78 18.16 1.32 -4.38
N CYS A 79 17.40 0.32 -3.92
CA CYS A 79 16.19 0.54 -3.13
C CYS A 79 16.50 1.29 -1.84
N LEU A 80 17.45 0.80 -1.04
CA LEU A 80 17.85 1.48 0.20
C LEU A 80 18.36 2.90 -0.06
N GLU A 81 19.21 3.09 -1.07
CA GLU A 81 19.73 4.42 -1.42
C GLU A 81 18.62 5.38 -1.86
N ASN A 82 17.65 4.91 -2.63
CA ASN A 82 16.55 5.77 -3.09
C ASN A 82 15.57 6.09 -1.97
N LEU A 83 15.28 5.15 -1.06
CA LEU A 83 14.49 5.40 0.14
C LEU A 83 15.15 6.44 1.05
N ASP A 84 16.46 6.30 1.32
CA ASP A 84 17.20 7.23 2.16
C ASP A 84 17.32 8.63 1.52
N LYS A 85 17.54 8.70 0.21
CA LYS A 85 17.55 9.97 -0.54
C LYS A 85 16.17 10.62 -0.58
N ALA A 86 15.09 9.84 -0.73
CA ALA A 86 13.72 10.34 -0.68
C ALA A 86 13.41 10.93 0.71
N ARG A 87 13.75 10.20 1.78
CA ARG A 87 13.65 10.65 3.17
C ARG A 87 14.42 11.96 3.40
N SER A 88 15.68 12.00 3.00
CA SER A 88 16.54 13.20 3.13
C SER A 88 16.00 14.40 2.34
N ALA A 89 15.46 14.16 1.15
CA ALA A 89 14.82 15.21 0.34
C ALA A 89 13.57 15.75 1.03
N LEU A 90 12.77 14.87 1.62
CA LEU A 90 11.56 15.24 2.35
C LEU A 90 11.88 16.06 3.61
N LEU A 91 12.90 15.65 4.38
CA LEU A 91 13.41 16.37 5.55
C LEU A 91 13.87 17.78 5.18
N ARG A 92 14.57 17.93 4.04
CA ARG A 92 15.07 19.21 3.52
C ARG A 92 14.02 20.00 2.73
N ARG A 93 12.74 19.58 2.76
CA ARG A 93 11.62 20.20 2.03
C ARG A 93 11.84 20.34 0.51
N LYS A 94 12.66 19.46 -0.09
CA LYS A 94 12.96 19.45 -1.53
C LYS A 94 11.98 18.56 -2.30
N SER A 95 10.75 19.03 -2.47
CA SER A 95 9.64 18.28 -3.09
C SER A 95 9.96 17.68 -4.47
N LYS A 96 10.59 18.44 -5.38
CA LYS A 96 10.99 17.92 -6.70
C LYS A 96 11.96 16.75 -6.61
N VAL A 97 12.91 16.80 -5.67
CA VAL A 97 13.90 15.73 -5.48
C VAL A 97 13.21 14.49 -4.92
N TYR A 98 12.30 14.69 -3.96
CA TYR A 98 11.47 13.62 -3.43
C TYR A 98 10.66 12.92 -4.52
N ASP A 99 9.93 13.67 -5.35
CA ASP A 99 9.13 13.11 -6.45
C ASP A 99 10.00 12.31 -7.45
N ASN A 100 11.18 12.84 -7.78
CA ASN A 100 12.12 12.13 -8.64
C ASN A 100 12.62 10.84 -8.00
N LYS A 101 12.86 10.81 -6.69
CA LYS A 101 13.30 9.59 -6.00
C LYS A 101 12.20 8.54 -5.89
N LEU A 102 10.94 8.95 -5.75
CA LEU A 102 9.81 8.01 -5.87
C LEU A 102 9.72 7.42 -7.28
N LYS A 103 9.90 8.24 -8.33
CA LYS A 103 9.95 7.74 -9.72
C LYS A 103 11.11 6.77 -9.92
N ASP A 104 12.27 7.04 -9.33
CA ASP A 104 13.43 6.15 -9.39
C ASP A 104 13.15 4.81 -8.67
N LEU A 105 12.37 4.81 -7.58
CA LEU A 105 11.91 3.59 -6.90
C LEU A 105 10.95 2.79 -7.80
N TYR A 106 9.94 3.45 -8.38
CA TYR A 106 9.05 2.80 -9.35
C TYR A 106 9.85 2.18 -10.49
N LYS A 107 10.79 2.93 -11.08
CA LYS A 107 11.65 2.44 -12.15
C LYS A 107 12.53 1.29 -11.70
N SER A 108 13.10 1.35 -10.50
CA SER A 108 13.93 0.26 -9.97
C SER A 108 13.13 -1.04 -9.77
N ILE A 109 11.88 -0.90 -9.32
CA ILE A 109 10.93 -2.01 -9.19
C ILE A 109 10.62 -2.57 -10.60
N SER A 110 10.28 -1.73 -11.57
CA SER A 110 10.04 -2.15 -12.95
C SER A 110 11.29 -2.69 -13.68
N GLU A 111 12.49 -2.22 -13.39
CA GLU A 111 13.72 -2.74 -14.02
C GLU A 111 14.05 -4.16 -13.54
N LEU A 112 13.67 -4.50 -12.30
CA LEU A 112 13.77 -5.87 -11.81
C LEU A 112 12.87 -6.84 -12.62
N GLU A 113 11.81 -6.31 -13.26
CA GLU A 113 10.86 -7.04 -14.10
C GLU A 113 11.46 -7.59 -15.39
N HIS A 114 12.25 -6.78 -16.11
CA HIS A 114 12.87 -7.19 -17.38
C HIS A 114 13.75 -8.43 -17.24
N LYS A 115 14.24 -8.70 -16.03
CA LYS A 115 15.07 -9.86 -15.69
C LYS A 115 14.27 -11.05 -15.16
N LEU A 116 13.04 -10.84 -14.69
CA LEU A 116 12.22 -11.85 -14.01
C LEU A 116 10.99 -12.30 -14.81
N GLY A 117 10.62 -11.58 -15.88
CA GLY A 117 9.44 -11.84 -16.71
C GLY A 117 8.16 -11.32 -16.06
N THR A 118 7.44 -10.44 -16.78
CA THR A 118 6.03 -9.92 -16.68
C THR A 118 5.33 -9.70 -15.32
N TYR A 119 5.92 -10.06 -14.19
CA TYR A 119 5.22 -10.26 -12.93
C TYR A 119 5.26 -9.03 -12.02
N ILE A 120 6.15 -8.06 -12.25
CA ILE A 120 6.32 -6.92 -11.32
C ILE A 120 5.42 -5.72 -11.66
N THR A 121 5.15 -5.42 -12.93
CA THR A 121 4.05 -4.49 -13.27
C THR A 121 2.73 -5.03 -12.74
N GLU A 122 2.55 -6.35 -12.78
CA GLU A 122 1.42 -6.99 -12.12
C GLU A 122 1.49 -6.81 -10.59
N VAL A 123 2.64 -6.94 -9.92
CA VAL A 123 2.76 -6.66 -8.48
C VAL A 123 2.43 -5.20 -8.14
N LEU A 124 2.83 -4.23 -8.96
CA LEU A 124 2.51 -2.82 -8.78
C LEU A 124 1.01 -2.56 -8.99
N ASN A 125 0.43 -3.07 -10.08
CA ASN A 125 -1.00 -2.95 -10.35
C ASN A 125 -1.84 -3.63 -9.27
N GLN A 126 -1.44 -4.85 -8.85
CA GLN A 126 -2.06 -5.57 -7.74
C GLN A 126 -1.87 -4.84 -6.41
N ALA A 127 -0.75 -4.16 -6.20
CA ALA A 127 -0.54 -3.31 -5.02
C ALA A 127 -1.54 -2.16 -5.02
N GLN A 128 -1.66 -1.43 -6.13
CA GLN A 128 -2.62 -0.34 -6.26
C GLN A 128 -4.06 -0.83 -6.06
N ILE A 129 -4.47 -1.92 -6.71
CA ILE A 129 -5.81 -2.50 -6.57
C ILE A 129 -6.07 -2.94 -5.13
N LYS A 130 -5.13 -3.63 -4.48
CA LYS A 130 -5.27 -4.07 -3.08
C LYS A 130 -5.33 -2.90 -2.12
N LYS A 131 -4.57 -1.84 -2.36
CA LYS A 131 -4.66 -0.60 -1.56
C LYS A 131 -5.95 0.16 -1.84
N GLY A 132 -6.48 0.11 -3.06
CA GLY A 132 -7.78 0.70 -3.40
C GLY A 132 -8.92 0.04 -2.66
N LYS A 133 -8.85 -1.28 -2.54
CA LYS A 133 -9.73 -2.03 -1.64
C LYS A 133 -9.67 -1.52 -0.21
N LYS A 134 -8.46 -1.30 0.35
CA LYS A 134 -8.30 -0.79 1.73
C LYS A 134 -8.84 0.63 1.91
N VAL A 135 -8.57 1.50 0.95
CA VAL A 135 -9.13 2.86 0.92
C VAL A 135 -10.66 2.83 0.87
N TYR A 136 -11.24 1.92 0.08
CA TYR A 136 -12.69 1.69 0.02
C TYR A 136 -13.26 1.14 1.34
N GLU A 137 -12.59 0.17 1.97
CA GLU A 137 -12.95 -0.34 3.31
C GLU A 137 -12.97 0.76 4.38
N HIS A 138 -12.15 1.80 4.22
CA HIS A 138 -12.13 2.97 5.10
C HIS A 138 -13.20 4.03 4.75
N GLY A 139 -14.15 3.71 3.87
CA GLY A 139 -15.35 4.53 3.63
C GLY A 139 -15.25 5.49 2.45
N LEU A 140 -14.16 5.47 1.68
CA LEU A 140 -14.08 6.23 0.43
C LEU A 140 -14.85 5.52 -0.69
N SER A 141 -15.46 6.31 -1.58
CA SER A 141 -16.10 5.75 -2.77
C SER A 141 -15.07 5.06 -3.67
N ALA A 142 -15.51 4.01 -4.39
CA ALA A 142 -14.64 3.30 -5.33
C ALA A 142 -14.06 4.23 -6.41
N GLY A 143 -14.82 5.25 -6.83
CA GLY A 143 -14.34 6.26 -7.78
C GLY A 143 -13.19 7.08 -7.21
N ARG A 144 -13.34 7.57 -5.97
CA ARG A 144 -12.30 8.37 -5.30
C ARG A 144 -11.05 7.54 -4.99
N ALA A 145 -11.23 6.29 -4.56
CA ALA A 145 -10.12 5.37 -4.33
C ALA A 145 -9.33 5.10 -5.62
N ALA A 146 -10.02 4.84 -6.73
CA ALA A 146 -9.38 4.61 -8.03
C ALA A 146 -8.58 5.83 -8.51
N GLU A 147 -9.15 7.03 -8.37
CA GLU A 147 -8.48 8.29 -8.70
C GLU A 147 -7.21 8.52 -7.87
N LEU A 148 -7.28 8.32 -6.55
CA LEU A 148 -6.14 8.50 -5.64
C LEU A 148 -4.98 7.56 -5.96
N LEU A 149 -5.29 6.34 -6.38
CA LEU A 149 -4.30 5.30 -6.68
C LEU A 149 -3.85 5.28 -8.14
N GLY A 150 -4.51 6.06 -9.01
CA GLY A 150 -4.21 6.10 -10.44
C GLY A 150 -4.51 4.79 -11.16
N ILE A 151 -5.59 4.09 -10.78
CA ILE A 151 -6.05 2.84 -11.41
C ILE A 151 -7.42 3.02 -12.04
N SER A 152 -7.80 2.09 -12.92
CA SER A 152 -9.15 2.11 -13.48
C SER A 152 -10.19 1.81 -12.40
N LYS A 153 -11.28 2.59 -12.37
CA LYS A 153 -12.45 2.29 -11.55
C LYS A 153 -12.99 0.89 -11.84
N TRP A 154 -12.92 0.45 -13.10
CA TRP A 154 -13.39 -0.88 -13.50
C TRP A 154 -12.52 -1.99 -12.89
N GLU A 155 -11.19 -1.85 -12.91
CA GLU A 155 -10.26 -2.82 -12.31
C GLU A 155 -10.50 -2.94 -10.80
N LEU A 156 -10.66 -1.79 -10.13
CA LEU A 156 -10.97 -1.78 -8.70
C LEU A 156 -12.32 -2.44 -8.41
N MET A 157 -13.38 -2.10 -9.16
CA MET A 157 -14.71 -2.69 -8.97
C MET A 157 -14.74 -4.20 -9.25
N ASN A 158 -14.04 -4.66 -10.28
CA ASN A 158 -13.90 -6.08 -10.60
C ASN A 158 -13.24 -6.83 -9.44
N TYR A 159 -12.16 -6.28 -8.88
CA TYR A 159 -11.50 -6.86 -7.71
C TYR A 159 -12.39 -6.83 -6.47
N LEU A 160 -13.04 -5.70 -6.17
CA LEU A 160 -13.95 -5.56 -5.04
C LEU A 160 -15.07 -6.61 -5.09
N GLY A 161 -15.67 -6.83 -6.27
CA GLY A 161 -16.73 -7.83 -6.48
C GLY A 161 -16.29 -9.28 -6.29
N GLN A 162 -15.00 -9.58 -6.49
CA GLN A 162 -14.42 -10.90 -6.20
C GLN A 162 -14.08 -11.08 -4.72
N THR A 163 -14.12 -10.00 -3.93
CA THR A 163 -13.83 -10.04 -2.50
C THR A 163 -15.09 -9.98 -1.66
N LYS A 164 -15.08 -10.67 -0.52
CA LYS A 164 -16.19 -10.66 0.45
C LYS A 164 -16.41 -9.33 1.17
N ILE A 165 -15.94 -8.18 0.68
CA ILE A 165 -16.01 -6.90 1.42
C ILE A 165 -17.46 -6.51 1.72
N ALA A 166 -18.39 -6.76 0.80
CA ALA A 166 -19.83 -6.56 1.05
C ALA A 166 -20.37 -7.52 2.14
N ASP A 167 -19.72 -8.66 2.34
CA ASP A 167 -20.09 -9.68 3.33
C ASP A 167 -19.30 -9.54 4.66
N VAL A 168 -18.20 -8.78 4.66
CA VAL A 168 -17.39 -8.49 5.85
C VAL A 168 -18.17 -7.47 6.67
N GLN A 169 -18.92 -7.97 7.65
CA GLN A 169 -19.53 -7.13 8.67
C GLN A 169 -18.42 -6.31 9.35
N PRO A 170 -18.42 -4.96 9.24
CA PRO A 170 -17.35 -4.11 9.80
C PRO A 170 -17.24 -4.14 11.32
N LEU A 171 -18.14 -4.86 11.98
CA LEU A 171 -18.18 -5.06 13.42
C LEU A 171 -18.61 -6.51 13.61
N ARG A 172 -18.01 -7.24 14.56
CA ARG A 172 -18.62 -8.44 15.16
C ARG A 172 -19.95 -8.03 15.79
N THR A 173 -20.97 -7.84 14.97
CA THR A 173 -22.35 -7.74 15.39
C THR A 173 -23.02 -9.06 15.05
N LYS A 174 -24.08 -9.38 15.79
CA LYS A 174 -24.84 -10.60 15.60
C LYS A 174 -25.17 -10.76 14.10
N ASN A 175 -24.95 -11.94 13.53
CA ASN A 175 -25.40 -12.30 12.19
C ASN A 175 -26.87 -11.86 12.01
N ILE A 176 -27.27 -11.43 10.81
CA ILE A 176 -28.63 -10.98 10.47
C ILE A 176 -29.71 -11.90 11.08
N LYS A 177 -29.50 -13.22 11.07
CA LYS A 177 -30.40 -14.19 11.70
C LYS A 177 -30.53 -13.97 13.22
N ALA A 178 -29.42 -13.74 13.90
CA ALA A 178 -29.39 -13.45 15.33
C ALA A 178 -29.90 -12.03 15.68
N LYS A 179 -29.84 -11.07 14.75
CA LYS A 179 -30.51 -9.76 14.90
C LYS A 179 -32.02 -9.91 14.80
N LEU A 180 -32.51 -10.64 13.79
CA LEU A 180 -33.94 -10.88 13.59
C LEU A 180 -34.57 -11.59 14.80
N GLU A 181 -33.91 -12.61 15.34
CA GLU A 181 -34.40 -13.32 16.53
C GLU A 181 -34.37 -12.44 17.79
N PHE A 182 -33.37 -11.58 17.94
CA PHE A 182 -33.34 -10.60 19.03
C PHE A 182 -34.47 -9.59 18.93
N THR A 183 -34.72 -9.03 17.74
CA THR A 183 -35.83 -8.11 17.50
C THR A 183 -37.17 -8.77 17.74
N LYS A 184 -37.38 -10.02 17.27
CA LYS A 184 -38.61 -10.77 17.56
C LYS A 184 -38.87 -10.96 19.05
N LYS A 185 -37.82 -11.10 19.87
CA LYS A 185 -37.95 -11.19 21.34
C LYS A 185 -38.35 -9.88 21.98
N LEU A 186 -37.88 -8.74 21.47
CA LEU A 186 -38.21 -7.41 21.97
C LEU A 186 -39.68 -7.01 21.77
N PHE A 187 -40.34 -7.55 20.74
CA PHE A 187 -41.73 -7.24 20.41
C PHE A 187 -42.70 -8.40 20.73
N ARG A 188 -42.30 -9.32 21.62
CA ARG A 188 -43.13 -10.43 22.14
C ARG A 188 -43.48 -10.26 23.61
N GLU A 189 -43.51 -9.02 24.10
CA GLU A 189 -44.23 -8.63 25.31
C GLU A 189 -45.57 -8.01 24.92
#